data_AF-A0A850ZFA5-F1
#
_entry.id   AF-A0A850ZFA5-F1
#
_cell.length_a   1.000
_cell.length_b   1.000
_cell.length_c   1.000
_cell.angle_alpha   90.00
_cell.angle_beta   90.00
_cell.angle_gamma   90.00
#
_symmetry.space_group_name_H-M   'P 1'
#
loop_
_entity.id
_entity.type
_entity.pdbx_description
1 polymer ?
#
loop_
_entity_poly.entity_id
_entity_poly.type
_entity_poly.pdbx_seq_one_letter_code
_entity_poly.pdbx_strand_id
1 'polypeptide(L)'
;RAFHGHPRLLSSDVYSQYESIRQGKQEIPKYFNFASDVLDKWSEIEKAGKRPSNPAFWWINGEGEEVKWSFEELGFLSRKVANVLTKECGLQKGDRLILILPRIPEWWLVKVACLRAG
;
A
#
# COMPACT_ATOMS: atom_id res chain seq x y z
N ARG A 1 25.06 8.67 -15.31
CA ARG A 1 24.06 9.30 -14.42
C ARG A 1 24.03 8.46 -13.13
N ALA A 2 24.44 9.07 -12.01
CA ALA A 2 24.60 8.38 -10.73
C ALA A 2 23.23 7.99 -10.16
N PHE A 3 23.04 6.71 -9.86
CA PHE A 3 21.89 6.21 -9.12
C PHE A 3 22.08 6.59 -7.64
N HIS A 4 21.28 7.53 -7.15
CA HIS A 4 21.26 7.89 -5.73
C HIS A 4 20.87 6.67 -4.87
N GLY A 5 21.67 6.45 -3.83
CA GLY A 5 21.56 5.30 -2.92
C GLY A 5 20.32 5.37 -2.04
N HIS A 6 19.32 4.57 -2.38
CA HIS A 6 18.47 3.95 -1.37
C HIS A 6 19.24 2.79 -0.74
N PRO A 7 19.12 2.54 0.58
CA PRO A 7 19.57 1.27 1.14
C PRO A 7 18.69 0.19 0.51
N ARG A 8 19.19 -0.43 -0.56
CA ARG A 8 18.63 -1.68 -1.06
C ARG A 8 18.88 -2.67 0.06
N LEU A 9 17.84 -3.04 0.82
CA LEU A 9 17.91 -4.27 1.58
C LEU A 9 18.30 -5.34 0.56
N LEU A 10 19.46 -5.96 0.78
CA LEU A 10 19.87 -7.07 -0.06
C LEU A 10 18.84 -8.19 0.14
N SER A 11 18.69 -9.07 -0.84
CA SER A 11 17.80 -10.23 -0.70
C SER A 11 18.13 -11.05 0.57
N SER A 12 19.40 -11.05 0.98
CA SER A 12 19.87 -11.62 2.25
C SER A 12 19.29 -10.94 3.50
N ASP A 13 19.10 -9.62 3.48
CA ASP A 13 18.61 -8.86 4.63
C ASP A 13 17.11 -9.08 4.82
N VAL A 14 16.36 -9.11 3.72
CA VAL A 14 14.92 -9.45 3.72
C VAL A 14 14.72 -10.89 4.17
N TYR A 15 15.56 -11.81 3.69
CA TYR A 15 15.51 -13.22 4.10
C TYR A 15 15.84 -13.40 5.59
N SER A 16 16.85 -12.70 6.10
CA SER A 16 17.23 -12.72 7.51
C SER A 16 16.11 -12.19 8.42
N GLN A 17 15.48 -11.07 8.05
CA GLN A 17 14.29 -10.56 8.76
C GLN A 17 13.10 -11.52 8.70
N TYR A 18 12.88 -12.17 7.55
CA TYR A 18 11.82 -13.15 7.43
C TYR A 18 12.07 -14.37 8.34
N GLU A 19 13.30 -14.86 8.40
CA GLU A 19 13.68 -15.97 9.27
C GLU A 19 13.63 -15.59 10.76
N SER A 20 13.99 -14.36 11.15
CA SER A 20 13.85 -13.90 12.53
C SER A 20 12.38 -13.80 12.96
N ILE A 21 11.49 -13.33 12.07
CA ILE A 21 10.03 -13.32 12.30
C ILE A 21 9.50 -14.74 12.44
N ARG A 22 9.89 -15.66 11.52
CA ARG A 22 9.50 -17.08 11.59
C ARG A 22 9.92 -17.75 12.90
N GLN A 23 11.11 -17.42 13.39
CA GLN A 23 11.64 -17.95 14.63
C GLN A 23 11.09 -17.25 15.89
N GLY A 24 10.15 -16.30 15.73
CA GLY A 24 9.55 -15.56 16.84
C GLY A 24 10.52 -14.64 17.58
N LYS A 25 11.67 -14.31 16.97
CA LYS A 25 12.73 -13.50 17.58
C LYS A 25 12.47 -12.01 17.49
N GLN A 26 11.49 -11.59 16.69
CA GLN A 26 11.12 -10.20 16.50
C GLN A 26 9.89 -9.85 17.33
N GLU A 27 9.96 -8.77 18.09
CA GLU A 27 8.81 -8.24 18.81
C GLU A 27 7.75 -7.76 17.80
N ILE A 28 6.58 -8.40 17.85
CA ILE A 28 5.46 -8.06 16.98
C ILE A 28 4.68 -6.90 17.64
N PRO A 29 4.46 -5.78 16.93
CA PRO A 29 3.71 -4.67 17.50
C PRO A 29 2.26 -5.07 17.77
N LYS A 30 1.73 -4.60 18.90
CA LYS A 30 0.34 -4.86 19.31
C LYS A 30 -0.69 -4.39 18.28
N TYR A 31 -0.37 -3.33 17.54
CA TYR A 31 -1.20 -2.78 16.48
C TYR A 31 -0.40 -2.67 15.19
N PHE A 32 -1.02 -3.06 14.09
CA PHE A 32 -0.46 -2.94 12.75
C PHE A 32 -1.56 -2.79 11.72
N ASN A 33 -1.39 -1.87 10.78
CA ASN A 33 -2.22 -1.71 9.62
C ASN A 33 -1.37 -1.30 8.42
N PHE A 34 -1.36 -2.13 7.37
CA PHE A 34 -0.51 -1.90 6.20
C PHE A 34 -0.80 -0.56 5.49
N ALA A 35 -2.05 -0.09 5.50
CA ALA A 35 -2.41 1.15 4.82
C ALA A 35 -1.85 2.39 5.54
N SER A 36 -1.89 2.43 6.87
CA SER A 36 -1.32 3.55 7.64
C SER A 36 0.18 3.40 7.87
N ASP A 37 0.63 2.20 8.23
CA ASP A 37 1.97 1.98 8.77
C ASP A 37 3.02 1.78 7.66
N VAL A 38 2.57 1.51 6.43
CA VAL A 38 3.43 1.35 5.26
C VAL A 38 3.10 2.38 4.19
N LEU A 39 1.87 2.37 3.64
CA LEU A 39 1.56 3.22 2.49
C LEU A 39 1.56 4.71 2.84
N ASP A 40 0.88 5.11 3.93
CA ASP A 40 0.87 6.51 4.35
C ASP A 40 2.27 6.97 4.79
N LYS A 41 3.10 6.10 5.39
CA LYS A 41 4.51 6.41 5.70
C LYS A 41 5.35 6.69 4.47
N TRP A 42 5.16 5.94 3.39
CA TRP A 42 5.81 6.28 2.12
C TRP A 42 5.35 7.63 1.57
N SER A 43 4.05 7.92 1.63
CA SER A 43 3.52 9.23 1.22
C SER A 43 4.10 10.38 2.05
N GLU A 44 4.21 10.22 3.38
CA GLU A 44 4.82 11.21 4.28
C GLU A 44 6.29 11.48 3.92
N ILE A 45 7.07 10.43 3.62
CA ILE A 45 8.49 10.53 3.25
C ILE A 45 8.65 11.30 1.93
N GLU A 46 7.81 11.02 0.93
CA GLU A 46 7.81 11.72 -0.36
C GLU A 46 7.42 13.20 -0.18
N LYS A 47 6.37 13.50 0.60
CA LYS A 47 5.94 14.87 0.92
C LYS A 47 6.99 15.68 1.66
N ALA A 48 7.74 15.03 2.54
CA ALA A 48 8.84 15.66 3.27
C ALA A 48 10.08 15.92 2.38
N GLY A 49 10.04 15.59 1.09
CA GLY A 49 11.16 15.76 0.16
C GLY A 49 12.35 14.83 0.45
N LYS A 50 12.18 13.85 1.35
CA LYS A 50 13.24 12.90 1.73
C LYS A 50 13.49 11.85 0.65
N ARG A 51 12.57 11.72 -0.31
CA ARG A 51 12.65 10.80 -1.44
C ARG A 51 11.96 11.42 -2.67
N PRO A 52 12.49 11.22 -3.89
CA PRO A 52 11.77 11.58 -5.11
C PRO A 52 10.47 10.79 -5.23
N SER A 53 9.43 11.44 -5.75
CA SER A 53 8.16 10.77 -6.02
C SER A 53 8.38 9.65 -7.04
N ASN A 54 8.15 8.41 -6.61
CA ASN A 54 8.17 7.25 -7.48
C ASN A 54 6.74 6.70 -7.61
N PRO A 55 6.36 6.14 -8.77
CA PRO A 55 5.07 5.50 -8.89
C PRO A 55 5.00 4.30 -7.92
N ALA A 56 4.04 4.35 -7.01
CA ALA A 56 3.69 3.26 -6.11
C ALA A 56 2.95 2.14 -6.86
N PHE A 57 2.15 2.54 -7.85
CA PHE A 57 1.37 1.66 -8.69
C PHE A 57 1.47 2.12 -10.14
N TRP A 58 1.69 1.17 -11.04
CA TRP A 58 1.67 1.40 -12.48
C TRP A 58 0.94 0.25 -13.16
N TRP A 59 -0.18 0.58 -13.80
CA TRP A 59 -0.98 -0.34 -14.59
C TRP A 59 -0.98 0.07 -16.06
N ILE A 60 -1.04 -0.92 -16.93
CA ILE A 60 -1.10 -0.79 -18.39
C ILE A 60 -2.10 -1.80 -18.95
N ASN A 61 -2.82 -1.45 -20.02
CA ASN A 61 -3.84 -2.32 -20.62
C ASN A 61 -3.43 -2.97 -21.94
N GLY A 62 -2.24 -2.69 -22.47
CA GLY A 62 -1.76 -3.20 -23.75
C GLY A 62 -2.29 -2.45 -24.98
N GLU A 63 -3.27 -1.55 -24.82
CA GLU A 63 -3.81 -0.66 -25.85
C GLU A 63 -3.23 0.76 -25.78
N GLY A 64 -2.25 0.96 -24.88
CA GLY A 64 -1.56 2.23 -24.68
C GLY A 64 -2.11 3.06 -23.53
N GLU A 65 -3.16 2.62 -22.84
CA GLU A 65 -3.61 3.28 -21.62
C GLU A 65 -2.69 2.92 -20.45
N GLU A 66 -2.33 3.93 -19.66
CA GLU A 66 -1.54 3.78 -18.46
C GLU A 66 -2.18 4.51 -17.29
N VAL A 67 -2.14 3.88 -16.12
CA VAL A 67 -2.48 4.51 -14.84
C VAL A 67 -1.26 4.44 -13.95
N LYS A 68 -0.77 5.60 -13.52
CA LYS A 68 0.34 5.74 -12.57
C LYS A 68 -0.17 6.47 -11.34
N TRP A 69 0.02 5.87 -10.17
CA TRP A 69 -0.26 6.52 -8.89
C TRP A 69 1.01 6.57 -8.06
N SER A 70 1.32 7.77 -7.56
CA SER A 70 2.22 7.99 -6.44
C SER A 70 1.65 7.40 -5.15
N PHE A 71 2.47 7.32 -4.09
CA PHE A 71 1.98 6.89 -2.77
C PHE A 71 0.95 7.87 -2.20
N GLU A 72 1.06 9.16 -2.52
CA GLU A 72 0.07 10.16 -2.14
C GLU A 72 -1.28 9.92 -2.82
N GLU A 73 -1.29 9.75 -4.14
CA GLU A 73 -2.52 9.50 -4.89
C GLU A 73 -3.18 8.20 -4.46
N LEU A 74 -2.40 7.13 -4.30
CA LEU A 74 -2.90 5.85 -3.80
C LEU A 74 -3.48 5.99 -2.38
N GLY A 75 -2.81 6.75 -1.50
CA GLY A 75 -3.28 7.04 -0.15
C GLY A 75 -4.59 7.84 -0.15
N PHE A 76 -4.69 8.86 -1.00
CA PHE A 76 -5.88 9.70 -1.14
C PHE A 76 -7.07 8.91 -1.69
N LEU A 77 -6.89 8.20 -2.80
CA LEU A 77 -7.94 7.42 -3.47
C LEU A 77 -8.44 6.29 -2.57
N SER A 78 -7.54 5.55 -1.91
CA SER A 78 -7.95 4.48 -0.99
C SER A 78 -8.73 5.00 0.23
N ARG A 79 -8.39 6.18 0.77
CA ARG A 79 -9.19 6.83 1.83
C ARG A 79 -10.58 7.24 1.33
N LYS A 80 -10.67 7.76 0.10
CA LYS A 80 -11.96 8.09 -0.52
C LYS A 80 -12.84 6.85 -0.66
N VAL A 81 -12.28 5.74 -1.16
CA VAL A 81 -13.01 4.46 -1.27
C VAL A 81 -13.39 3.92 0.12
N ALA A 82 -12.52 3.99 1.12
CA ALA A 82 -12.85 3.56 2.48
C ALA A 82 -14.03 4.36 3.08
N ASN A 83 -14.09 5.66 2.80
CA ASN A 83 -15.23 6.49 3.21
C ASN A 83 -16.52 6.07 2.50
N VAL A 84 -16.47 5.72 1.21
CA VAL A 84 -17.65 5.21 0.48
C VAL A 84 -18.11 3.88 1.08
N LEU A 85 -17.19 2.94 1.30
CA LEU A 85 -17.49 1.63 1.87
C LEU A 85 -18.16 1.75 3.25
N THR A 86 -17.64 2.64 4.11
CA THR A 86 -18.16 2.79 5.49
C THR A 86 -19.41 3.65 5.57
N LYS A 87 -19.47 4.78 4.86
CA LYS A 87 -20.58 5.75 4.97
C LYS A 87 -21.75 5.44 4.05
N GLU A 88 -21.47 5.10 2.80
CA GLU A 88 -22.51 4.88 1.79
C GLU A 88 -22.98 3.43 1.76
N CYS A 89 -22.05 2.47 1.90
CA CYS A 89 -22.39 1.05 1.95
C CYS A 89 -22.65 0.53 3.36
N GLY A 90 -22.39 1.33 4.40
CA GLY A 90 -22.66 0.97 5.79
C GLY A 90 -21.76 -0.13 6.36
N LEU A 91 -20.62 -0.42 5.72
CA LEU A 91 -19.71 -1.47 6.18
C LEU A 91 -19.08 -1.11 7.53
N GLN A 92 -19.06 -2.10 8.41
CA GLN A 92 -18.48 -2.02 9.73
C GLN A 92 -17.20 -2.85 9.82
N LYS A 93 -16.39 -2.53 10.83
CA LYS A 93 -15.18 -3.29 11.14
C LYS A 93 -15.53 -4.76 11.38
N GLY A 94 -14.84 -5.66 10.68
CA GLY A 94 -15.07 -7.11 10.74
C GLY A 94 -16.05 -7.65 9.71
N ASP A 95 -16.71 -6.79 8.93
CA ASP A 95 -17.54 -7.22 7.81
C ASP A 95 -16.69 -7.87 6.71
N ARG A 96 -17.31 -8.81 5.99
CA ARG A 96 -16.62 -9.60 4.95
C ARG A 96 -17.00 -9.08 3.57
N LEU A 97 -15.99 -8.70 2.79
CA LEU A 97 -16.15 -8.25 1.42
C LEU A 97 -15.47 -9.21 0.46
N ILE A 98 -16.20 -9.66 -0.57
CA ILE A 98 -15.64 -10.44 -1.67
C ILE A 98 -15.42 -9.50 -2.86
N LEU A 99 -14.18 -9.47 -3.37
CA LEU A 99 -13.79 -8.62 -4.48
C LEU A 99 -13.63 -9.46 -5.76
N ILE A 100 -14.58 -9.33 -6.69
CA ILE A 100 -14.54 -10.00 -8.00
C ILE A 100 -14.40 -8.92 -9.08
N LEU A 101 -13.16 -8.53 -9.38
CA LEU A 101 -12.85 -7.60 -10.47
C LEU A 101 -11.71 -8.17 -11.33
N PRO A 102 -11.63 -7.79 -12.62
CA PRO A 102 -10.47 -8.07 -13.46
C PRO A 102 -9.22 -7.34 -12.94
N ARG A 103 -8.08 -7.50 -13.64
CA ARG A 103 -6.82 -6.81 -13.31
C ARG A 103 -6.89 -5.33 -13.69
N ILE A 104 -7.73 -4.57 -13.01
CA ILE A 104 -7.93 -3.12 -13.18
C ILE A 104 -7.43 -2.37 -11.93
N PRO A 105 -7.05 -1.08 -12.05
CA PRO A 105 -6.50 -0.29 -10.95
C PRO A 105 -7.39 -0.24 -9.70
N GLU A 106 -8.72 -0.22 -9.87
CA GLU A 106 -9.72 -0.14 -8.81
C GLU A 106 -9.63 -1.31 -7.84
N TRP A 107 -9.20 -2.49 -8.31
CA TRP A 107 -9.02 -3.66 -7.44
C TRP A 107 -8.05 -3.34 -6.29
N TRP A 108 -6.96 -2.60 -6.58
CA TRP A 108 -6.00 -2.18 -5.57
C TRP A 108 -6.57 -1.11 -4.63
N LEU A 109 -7.35 -0.17 -5.16
CA LEU A 109 -7.99 0.86 -4.33
C LEU A 109 -8.95 0.24 -3.32
N VAL A 110 -9.81 -0.68 -3.75
CA VAL A 110 -10.77 -1.37 -2.87
C VAL A 110 -10.02 -2.22 -1.85
N LYS A 111 -8.98 -2.95 -2.27
CA LYS A 111 -8.19 -3.76 -1.34
C LYS A 111 -7.53 -2.93 -0.24
N VAL A 112 -6.89 -1.82 -0.58
CA VAL A 112 -6.28 -0.91 0.41
C VAL A 112 -7.36 -0.24 1.26
N ALA A 113 -8.50 0.12 0.68
CA ALA A 113 -9.61 0.70 1.42
C ALA A 113 -10.19 -0.26 2.48
N CYS A 114 -10.33 -1.55 2.16
CA CYS A 114 -10.72 -2.56 3.15
C CYS A 114 -9.73 -2.63 4.32
N LEU A 115 -8.43 -2.59 4.04
CA LEU A 115 -7.42 -2.55 5.10
C LEU A 115 -7.58 -1.32 6.01
N ARG A 116 -8.00 -0.18 5.46
CA ARG A 116 -8.26 1.05 6.23
C ARG A 116 -9.55 0.99 7.06
N ALA A 117 -10.61 0.42 6.50
CA ALA A 117 -11.93 0.34 7.14
C ALA A 117 -11.98 -0.70 8.26
N GLY A 118 -11.13 -1.73 8.19
CA GLY A 118 -11.03 -2.81 9.18
C GLY A 118 -12.12 -3.86 9.00
#